data_AF-A0A1H8TM44-F1
#
_entry.id   AF-A0A1H8TM44-F1
#
_cell.length_a   1.000
_cell.length_b   1.000
_cell.length_c   1.000
_cell.angle_alpha   90.00
_cell.angle_beta   90.00
_cell.angle_gamma   90.00
#
_symmetry.space_group_name_H-M   'P 1'
#
loop_
_entity.id
_entity.type
_entity.pdbx_description
1 polymer ?
#
loop_
_entity_poly.entity_id
_entity_poly.type
_entity_poly.pdbx_seq_one_letter_code
_entity_poly.pdbx_strand_id
1 'polypeptide(L)'
;MISIGSLLHVLFAVIWVGGMFFAYVILRPVAAATLEAPERLMLWRRVLAKFFVWVWKSVVIVLLTGYWLGFGMFQSMGDWPTHVHVMHGLGLIMALLFLVVFFLPFKQLRSAVDTQDWQRGTEALANVRRLVGINLVIGLVVVAAASGGRLGLLG
;
A
#
# COMPACT_ATOMS: atom_id res chain seq x y z
N MET A 1 1.64 -20.99 -16.96
CA MET A 1 1.07 -19.62 -16.98
C MET A 1 0.65 -19.15 -15.59
N ILE A 2 -0.13 -19.93 -14.82
CA ILE A 2 -0.53 -19.61 -13.43
C ILE A 2 0.68 -19.31 -12.49
N SER A 3 1.80 -20.02 -12.67
CA SER A 3 3.03 -19.81 -11.89
C SER A 3 3.60 -18.38 -11.99
N ILE A 4 3.60 -17.79 -13.19
CA ILE A 4 4.10 -16.42 -13.40
C ILE A 4 3.12 -15.41 -12.78
N GLY A 5 1.82 -15.63 -12.91
CA GLY A 5 0.79 -14.78 -12.28
C GLY A 5 0.94 -14.75 -10.76
N SER A 6 1.14 -15.92 -10.14
CA SER A 6 1.37 -16.04 -8.70
C SER A 6 2.66 -15.35 -8.25
N LEU A 7 3.76 -15.56 -8.97
CA LEU A 7 5.03 -14.89 -8.69
C LEU A 7 4.90 -13.36 -8.71
N LEU A 8 4.31 -12.83 -9.78
CA LEU A 8 4.11 -11.38 -9.92
C LEU A 8 3.17 -10.84 -8.83
N HIS A 9 2.09 -11.55 -8.54
CA HIS A 9 1.13 -11.15 -7.50
C HIS A 9 1.82 -11.00 -6.15
N VAL A 10 2.54 -12.04 -5.71
CA VAL A 10 3.23 -12.03 -4.41
C VAL A 10 4.35 -11.00 -4.38
N LEU A 11 5.17 -10.92 -5.44
CA LEU A 11 6.30 -9.97 -5.47
C LEU A 11 5.83 -8.52 -5.33
N PHE A 12 4.78 -8.13 -6.04
CA PHE A 12 4.26 -6.77 -5.96
C PHE A 12 3.45 -6.50 -4.70
N ALA A 13 2.79 -7.52 -4.12
CA ALA A 13 2.20 -7.41 -2.78
C ALA A 13 3.29 -7.15 -1.72
N VAL A 14 4.41 -7.86 -1.80
CA VAL A 14 5.57 -7.67 -0.89
C VAL A 14 6.20 -6.29 -1.06
N ILE A 15 6.43 -5.83 -2.30
CA ILE A 15 6.97 -4.49 -2.57
C ILE A 15 6.07 -3.41 -1.95
N TRP A 16 4.76 -3.56 -2.08
CA TRP A 16 3.81 -2.58 -1.56
C TRP A 16 3.73 -2.62 -0.02
N VAL A 17 3.40 -3.77 0.57
CA VAL A 17 3.22 -3.90 2.03
C VAL A 17 4.55 -3.71 2.76
N GLY A 18 5.63 -4.33 2.28
CA GLY A 18 6.97 -4.18 2.84
C GLY A 18 7.51 -2.76 2.70
N GLY A 19 7.24 -2.08 1.58
CA GLY A 19 7.59 -0.67 1.41
C GLY A 19 6.84 0.25 2.37
N MET A 20 5.54 0.00 2.62
CA MET A 20 4.78 0.72 3.64
C MET A 20 5.32 0.46 5.04
N PHE A 21 5.66 -0.79 5.36
CA PHE A 21 6.28 -1.15 6.64
C PHE A 21 7.59 -0.39 6.85
N PHE A 22 8.50 -0.45 5.87
CA PHE A 22 9.77 0.28 5.93
C PHE A 22 9.55 1.78 6.12
N ALA A 23 8.67 2.39 5.31
CA ALA A 23 8.38 3.81 5.41
C ALA A 23 7.82 4.20 6.80
N TYR A 24 6.85 3.43 7.31
CA TYR A 24 6.11 3.78 8.52
C TYR A 24 6.87 3.43 9.81
N VAL A 25 7.48 2.26 9.87
CA VAL A 25 8.08 1.69 11.09
C VAL A 25 9.56 2.04 11.20
N ILE A 26 10.28 2.14 10.07
CA ILE A 26 11.74 2.32 10.08
C ILE A 26 12.12 3.76 9.72
N LEU A 27 11.75 4.22 8.53
CA LEU A 27 12.21 5.52 8.02
C LEU A 27 11.62 6.69 8.82
N ARG A 28 10.33 6.62 9.17
CA ARG A 28 9.64 7.69 9.91
C ARG A 28 10.30 8.05 11.24
N PRO A 29 10.52 7.13 12.21
CA PRO A 29 11.10 7.50 13.48
C PRO A 29 12.53 8.03 13.32
N VAL A 30 13.32 7.44 12.42
CA VAL A 30 14.69 7.92 12.13
C VAL A 30 14.65 9.35 11.60
N ALA A 31 13.85 9.62 10.56
CA ALA A 31 13.72 10.97 10.00
C ALA A 31 13.13 11.98 11.00
N ALA A 32 12.33 11.53 11.97
CA ALA A 32 11.81 12.39 13.03
C ALA A 32 12.88 12.75 14.08
N ALA A 33 13.82 11.86 14.34
CA ALA A 33 14.90 12.04 15.31
C ALA A 33 16.12 12.77 14.75
N THR A 34 16.37 12.67 13.44
CA THR A 34 17.62 13.18 12.83
C THR A 34 17.46 14.45 12.00
N LEU A 35 16.25 14.81 11.59
CA LEU A 35 16.01 15.93 10.68
C LEU A 35 15.09 16.98 11.30
N GLU A 36 15.38 18.24 11.00
CA GLU A 36 14.50 19.36 11.31
C GLU A 36 13.20 19.29 10.49
N ALA A 37 12.19 20.07 10.90
CA ALA A 37 10.86 20.00 10.30
C ALA A 37 10.86 20.25 8.77
N PRO A 38 11.51 21.30 8.21
CA PRO A 38 11.55 21.54 6.77
C PRO A 38 12.28 20.43 6.00
N GLU A 39 13.43 19.98 6.50
CA GLU A 39 14.23 18.93 5.88
C GLU A 39 13.48 17.59 5.82
N ARG A 40 12.79 17.25 6.90
CA ARG A 40 11.93 16.08 6.97
C ARG A 40 10.81 16.14 5.93
N LEU A 41 10.16 17.29 5.74
CA LEU A 41 9.12 17.46 4.73
C LEU A 41 9.69 17.31 3.30
N MET A 42 10.85 17.89 3.02
CA MET A 42 11.55 17.74 1.74
C MET A 42 11.94 16.28 1.46
N LEU A 43 12.43 15.56 2.46
CA LEU A 43 12.72 14.13 2.37
C LEU A 43 11.44 13.36 2.00
N TRP A 44 10.37 13.53 2.78
CA TRP A 44 9.12 12.81 2.56
C TRP A 44 8.48 13.11 1.21
N ARG A 45 8.53 14.35 0.73
CA ARG A 45 8.07 14.74 -0.62
C ARG A 45 8.80 13.93 -1.70
N ARG A 46 10.12 13.75 -1.58
CA ARG A 46 10.94 13.01 -2.56
C ARG A 46 10.79 11.49 -2.44
N VAL A 47 10.77 10.97 -1.21
CA VAL A 47 10.60 9.53 -0.93
C VAL A 47 9.24 9.05 -1.43
N LEU A 48 8.15 9.74 -1.05
CA LEU A 48 6.79 9.37 -1.46
C LEU A 48 6.61 9.47 -2.97
N ALA A 49 7.19 10.49 -3.63
CA ALA A 49 7.14 10.60 -5.08
C ALA A 49 7.74 9.36 -5.78
N LYS A 50 8.88 8.86 -5.30
CA LYS A 50 9.52 7.65 -5.84
C LYS A 50 8.75 6.39 -5.45
N PHE A 51 8.31 6.29 -4.20
CA PHE A 51 7.60 5.11 -3.69
C PHE A 51 6.24 4.93 -4.37
N PHE A 52 5.47 6.00 -4.59
CA PHE A 52 4.15 5.91 -5.19
C PHE A 52 4.16 5.47 -6.65
N VAL A 53 5.26 5.64 -7.39
CA VAL A 53 5.43 5.00 -8.71
C VAL A 53 5.39 3.47 -8.59
N TRP A 54 6.04 2.91 -7.56
CA TRP A 54 6.00 1.48 -7.30
C TRP A 54 4.66 1.03 -6.72
N VAL A 55 4.00 1.85 -5.91
CA VAL A 55 2.65 1.54 -5.41
C VAL A 55 1.65 1.48 -6.57
N TRP A 56 1.68 2.42 -7.51
CA TRP A 56 0.85 2.37 -8.72
C TRP A 56 1.05 1.07 -9.51
N LYS A 57 2.31 0.68 -9.75
CA LYS A 57 2.62 -0.61 -10.39
C LYS A 57 2.07 -1.78 -9.59
N SER A 58 2.20 -1.74 -8.26
CA SER A 58 1.73 -2.80 -7.37
C SER A 58 0.21 -2.94 -7.40
N VAL A 59 -0.54 -1.83 -7.31
CA VAL A 59 -2.00 -1.83 -7.39
C VAL A 59 -2.46 -2.49 -8.70
N VAL A 60 -1.91 -2.05 -9.84
CA VAL A 60 -2.30 -2.57 -11.16
C VAL A 60 -1.94 -4.06 -11.28
N ILE A 61 -0.69 -4.43 -10.97
CA ILE A 61 -0.22 -5.80 -11.17
C ILE A 61 -0.92 -6.77 -10.22
N VAL A 62 -1.07 -6.42 -8.94
CA VAL A 62 -1.74 -7.27 -7.94
C VAL A 62 -3.21 -7.48 -8.30
N LEU A 63 -3.95 -6.46 -8.75
CA LEU A 63 -5.34 -6.62 -9.17
C LEU A 63 -5.46 -7.50 -10.41
N LEU A 64 -4.69 -7.20 -11.48
CA LEU A 64 -4.75 -7.97 -12.73
C LEU A 64 -4.37 -9.43 -12.50
N THR A 65 -3.28 -9.68 -11.78
CA THR A 65 -2.86 -11.05 -11.46
C THR A 65 -3.80 -11.73 -10.47
N GLY A 66 -4.41 -11.00 -9.54
CA GLY A 66 -5.39 -11.55 -8.60
C GLY A 66 -6.64 -12.06 -9.30
N TYR A 67 -7.21 -11.27 -10.21
CA TYR A 67 -8.33 -11.72 -11.04
C TYR A 67 -7.94 -12.85 -11.97
N TRP A 68 -6.75 -12.80 -12.58
CA TRP A 68 -6.25 -13.90 -13.41
C TRP A 68 -6.16 -15.21 -12.61
N LEU A 69 -5.59 -15.19 -11.41
CA LEU A 69 -5.52 -16.37 -10.55
C LEU A 69 -6.90 -16.86 -10.13
N GLY A 70 -7.79 -15.95 -9.72
CA GLY A 70 -9.14 -16.29 -9.30
C GLY A 70 -9.94 -16.98 -10.41
N PHE A 71 -10.02 -16.41 -11.61
CA PHE A 71 -10.73 -17.02 -12.74
C PHE A 71 -9.96 -18.17 -13.41
N GLY A 72 -8.66 -18.28 -13.18
CA GLY A 72 -7.86 -19.41 -13.65
C GLY A 72 -7.95 -20.65 -12.77
N MET A 73 -8.33 -20.48 -11.50
CA MET A 73 -8.44 -21.56 -10.51
C MET A 73 -9.89 -21.96 -10.21
N PHE A 74 -10.85 -21.03 -10.37
CA PHE A 74 -12.26 -21.22 -10.05
C PHE A 74 -13.14 -20.88 -11.25
N GLN A 75 -14.28 -21.57 -11.39
CA GLN A 75 -15.19 -21.41 -12.54
C GLN A 75 -15.93 -20.07 -12.52
N SER A 76 -16.31 -19.60 -11.33
CA SER A 76 -16.95 -18.30 -11.12
C SER A 76 -16.44 -17.62 -9.85
N MET A 77 -16.73 -16.33 -9.68
CA MET A 77 -16.45 -15.64 -8.41
C MET A 77 -17.25 -16.22 -7.24
N GLY A 78 -18.39 -16.88 -7.48
CA GLY A 78 -19.18 -17.53 -6.43
C GLY A 78 -18.50 -18.78 -5.86
N ASP A 79 -17.57 -19.36 -6.61
CA ASP A 79 -16.81 -20.55 -6.20
C ASP A 79 -15.52 -20.19 -5.44
N TRP A 80 -15.25 -18.89 -5.24
CA TRP A 80 -14.06 -18.45 -4.52
C TRP A 80 -14.19 -18.78 -3.03
N PRO A 81 -13.17 -19.41 -2.42
CA PRO A 81 -13.16 -19.62 -0.98
C PRO A 81 -13.29 -18.30 -0.21
N THR A 82 -13.86 -18.34 1.00
CA THR A 82 -14.12 -17.14 1.81
C THR A 82 -12.87 -16.28 2.03
N HIS A 83 -11.71 -16.88 2.26
CA HIS A 83 -10.46 -16.14 2.42
C HIS A 83 -10.07 -15.34 1.15
N VAL A 84 -10.42 -15.82 -0.05
CA VAL A 84 -10.17 -15.11 -1.31
C VAL A 84 -11.11 -13.91 -1.43
N HIS A 85 -12.37 -14.04 -1.03
CA HIS A 85 -13.30 -12.90 -0.97
C HIS A 85 -12.84 -11.82 0.02
N VAL A 86 -12.38 -12.23 1.20
CA VAL A 86 -11.83 -11.30 2.20
C VAL A 86 -10.58 -10.60 1.66
N MET A 87 -9.64 -11.36 1.09
CA MET A 87 -8.43 -10.81 0.46
C MET A 87 -8.78 -9.82 -0.66
N HIS A 88 -9.77 -10.16 -1.49
CA HIS A 88 -10.22 -9.32 -2.59
C HIS A 88 -10.82 -8.00 -2.08
N GLY A 89 -11.77 -8.07 -1.14
CA GLY A 89 -12.43 -6.89 -0.58
C GLY A 89 -11.44 -5.95 0.12
N LEU A 90 -10.55 -6.51 0.95
CA LEU A 90 -9.51 -5.72 1.61
C LEU A 90 -8.51 -5.11 0.60
N GLY A 91 -8.12 -5.85 -0.43
CA GLY A 91 -7.25 -5.34 -1.50
C GLY A 91 -7.86 -4.15 -2.25
N LEU A 92 -9.17 -4.16 -2.51
CA LEU A 92 -9.87 -3.02 -3.10
C LEU A 92 -9.91 -1.82 -2.16
N ILE A 93 -10.15 -2.03 -0.86
CA ILE A 93 -10.10 -0.96 0.15
C ILE A 93 -8.69 -0.34 0.21
N MET A 94 -7.64 -1.15 0.18
CA MET A 94 -6.26 -0.67 0.15
C MET A 94 -5.97 0.18 -1.09
N ALA A 95 -6.47 -0.21 -2.26
CA ALA A 95 -6.35 0.55 -3.49
C ALA A 95 -7.09 1.90 -3.38
N LEU A 96 -8.31 1.92 -2.87
CA LEU A 96 -9.08 3.15 -2.62
C LEU A 96 -8.35 4.09 -1.65
N LEU A 97 -7.81 3.57 -0.53
CA LEU A 97 -7.02 4.35 0.41
C LEU A 97 -5.79 4.96 -0.27
N PHE A 98 -5.11 4.20 -1.14
CA PHE A 98 -3.99 4.73 -1.90
C PHE A 98 -4.41 5.86 -2.85
N LEU A 99 -5.53 5.73 -3.57
CA LEU A 99 -6.05 6.80 -4.41
C LEU A 99 -6.32 8.07 -3.60
N VAL A 100 -6.98 7.94 -2.44
CA VAL A 100 -7.20 9.05 -1.50
C VAL A 100 -5.89 9.68 -1.10
N VAL A 101 -4.89 8.90 -0.65
CA VAL A 101 -3.57 9.40 -0.25
C VAL A 101 -2.87 10.15 -1.37
N PHE A 102 -2.88 9.60 -2.58
CA PHE A 102 -2.14 10.13 -3.72
C PHE A 102 -2.74 11.46 -4.22
N PHE A 103 -4.07 11.51 -4.38
CA PHE A 103 -4.73 12.67 -5.00
C PHE A 103 -5.00 13.81 -4.01
N LEU A 104 -5.12 13.53 -2.71
CA LEU A 104 -5.45 14.53 -1.70
C LEU A 104 -4.21 14.96 -0.88
N PRO A 105 -3.78 14.27 0.20
CA PRO A 105 -2.75 14.77 1.08
C PRO A 105 -1.35 14.78 0.44
N PHE A 106 -1.03 13.86 -0.48
CA PHE A 106 0.27 13.91 -1.16
C PHE A 106 0.38 15.10 -2.12
N LYS A 107 -0.68 15.42 -2.85
CA LYS A 107 -0.73 16.63 -3.68
C LYS A 107 -0.56 17.88 -2.82
N GLN A 108 -1.22 17.94 -1.67
CA GLN A 108 -1.07 19.04 -0.71
C GLN A 108 0.35 19.13 -0.16
N LEU A 109 0.94 18.00 0.26
CA LEU A 109 2.32 17.95 0.75
C LEU A 109 3.30 18.46 -0.30
N ARG A 110 3.16 18.00 -1.55
CA ARG A 110 4.03 18.44 -2.65
C ARG A 110 3.91 19.95 -2.87
N SER A 111 2.68 20.45 -2.97
CA SER A 111 2.43 21.89 -3.16
C SER A 111 2.99 22.72 -2.01
N ALA A 112 2.81 22.28 -0.76
CA ALA A 112 3.27 22.98 0.43
C ALA A 112 4.80 23.03 0.50
N VAL A 113 5.49 21.92 0.21
CA VAL A 113 6.95 21.89 0.15
C VAL A 113 7.49 22.75 -0.99
N ASP A 114 6.86 22.71 -2.17
CA ASP A 114 7.29 23.47 -3.35
C ASP A 114 7.08 24.99 -3.14
N THR A 115 6.16 25.40 -2.26
CA THR A 115 5.90 26.81 -1.88
C THR A 115 6.47 27.19 -0.51
N GLN A 116 7.23 26.28 0.13
CA GLN A 116 7.81 26.46 1.47
C GLN A 116 6.79 26.76 2.59
N ASP A 117 5.53 26.36 2.42
CA ASP A 117 4.49 26.40 3.45
C ASP A 117 4.65 25.20 4.40
N TRP A 118 5.52 25.33 5.39
CA TRP A 118 5.88 24.24 6.30
C TRP A 118 4.75 23.82 7.24
N GLN A 119 3.85 24.74 7.59
CA GLN A 119 2.70 24.45 8.45
C GLN A 119 1.74 23.51 7.72
N ARG A 120 1.31 23.91 6.51
CA ARG A 120 0.43 23.08 5.68
C ARG A 120 1.09 21.77 5.27
N GLY A 121 2.41 21.78 5.04
CA GLY A 121 3.17 20.57 4.75
C GLY A 121 3.15 19.56 5.91
N THR A 122 3.23 20.05 7.15
CA THR A 122 3.17 19.19 8.35
C THR A 122 1.81 18.52 8.51
N GLU A 123 0.72 19.26 8.30
CA GLU A 123 -0.65 18.73 8.32
C GLU A 123 -0.87 17.69 7.21
N ALA A 124 -0.45 18.01 5.99
CA ALA A 124 -0.55 17.10 4.86
C ALA A 124 0.24 15.79 5.10
N LEU A 125 1.46 15.88 5.64
CA LEU A 125 2.26 14.70 6.01
C LEU A 125 1.59 13.89 7.14
N ALA A 126 0.94 14.54 8.11
CA ALA A 126 0.18 13.83 9.14
C ALA A 126 -0.96 13.00 8.53
N ASN A 127 -1.69 13.57 7.57
CA ASN A 127 -2.76 12.87 6.86
C ASN A 127 -2.24 11.70 6.01
N VAL A 128 -1.12 11.89 5.28
CA VAL A 128 -0.45 10.78 4.57
C VAL A 128 -0.12 9.65 5.55
N ARG A 129 0.52 9.97 6.69
CA ARG A 129 0.91 8.97 7.69
C ARG A 129 -0.29 8.20 8.23
N ARG A 130 -1.38 8.88 8.60
CA ARG A 130 -2.58 8.21 9.14
C ARG A 130 -3.13 7.19 8.15
N LEU A 131 -3.32 7.59 6.90
CA LEU A 131 -3.90 6.72 5.88
C LEU A 131 -2.95 5.59 5.46
N VAL A 132 -1.64 5.85 5.35
CA VAL A 132 -0.63 4.81 5.09
C VAL A 132 -0.57 3.81 6.26
N GLY A 133 -0.71 4.27 7.51
CA GLY A 133 -0.75 3.39 8.68
C GLY A 133 -1.97 2.45 8.66
N ILE A 134 -3.16 2.97 8.34
CA ILE A 134 -4.38 2.15 8.16
C ILE A 134 -4.17 1.14 7.04
N ASN A 135 -3.65 1.60 5.89
CA ASN A 135 -3.40 0.75 4.73
C ASN A 135 -2.38 -0.37 5.03
N LEU A 136 -1.33 -0.07 5.80
CA LEU A 136 -0.36 -1.05 6.27
C LEU A 136 -1.00 -2.13 7.14
N VAL A 137 -1.84 -1.75 8.11
CA VAL A 137 -2.53 -2.72 8.97
C VAL A 137 -3.39 -3.67 8.14
N ILE A 138 -4.18 -3.12 7.20
CA ILE A 138 -4.98 -3.94 6.28
C ILE A 138 -4.08 -4.87 5.46
N GLY A 139 -2.98 -4.36 4.92
CA GLY A 139 -2.02 -5.16 4.16
C GLY A 139 -1.43 -6.33 4.95
N LEU A 140 -1.09 -6.11 6.23
CA LEU A 140 -0.60 -7.18 7.10
C LEU A 140 -1.69 -8.22 7.39
N VAL A 141 -2.94 -7.80 7.59
CA VAL A 141 -4.08 -8.72 7.73
C VAL A 141 -4.28 -9.54 6.46
N VAL A 142 -4.20 -8.90 5.28
CA VAL A 142 -4.30 -9.59 3.98
C VAL A 142 -3.19 -10.64 3.82
N VAL A 143 -1.94 -10.30 4.14
CA VAL A 143 -0.81 -11.24 4.09
C VAL A 143 -1.01 -12.41 5.05
N ALA A 144 -1.53 -12.15 6.26
CA ALA A 144 -1.83 -13.18 7.24
C ALA A 144 -2.97 -14.09 6.76
N ALA A 145 -4.03 -13.52 6.19
CA ALA A 145 -5.17 -14.28 5.64
C ALA A 145 -4.75 -15.15 4.44
N ALA A 146 -3.90 -14.64 3.55
CA ALA A 146 -3.36 -15.40 2.43
C ALA A 146 -2.50 -16.60 2.90
N SER A 147 -1.72 -16.42 3.97
CA SER A 147 -0.88 -17.48 4.55
C SER A 147 -1.71 -18.49 5.35
N GLY A 148 -2.68 -18.01 6.15
CA GLY A 148 -3.53 -18.84 7.00
C GLY A 148 -4.58 -19.63 6.22
N GLY A 149 -5.12 -19.07 5.12
CA GLY A 149 -6.00 -19.79 4.19
C GLY A 149 -5.29 -20.98 3.54
N ARG A 150 -4.00 -20.85 3.23
CA ARG A 150 -3.17 -21.96 2.72
C ARG A 150 -2.93 -23.07 3.74
N LEU A 151 -3.00 -22.76 5.04
CA LEU A 151 -2.83 -23.71 6.15
C LEU A 151 -4.14 -24.30 6.67
N GLY A 152 -5.29 -23.98 6.05
CA GLY A 152 -6.60 -24.51 6.45
C GLY A 152 -7.19 -23.88 7.73
N LEU A 153 -6.60 -22.79 8.24
CA LEU A 153 -7.09 -22.10 9.44
C LEU A 153 -8.30 -21.20 9.18
N LEU A 154 -8.58 -20.91 7.90
CA LEU A 154 -9.65 -20.03 7.42
C LEU A 154 -10.47 -20.69 6.30
N GLY A 155 -10.60 -22.02 6.37
CA GLY A 155 -11.35 -22.85 5.42
C GLY A 155 -12.85 -22.67 5.54
#